data_AF-A0A6A6TZ87-F1
#
_entry.id   AF-A0A6A6TZ87-F1
#
_cell.length_a   1.000
_cell.length_b   1.000
_cell.length_c   1.000
_cell.angle_alpha   90.00
_cell.angle_beta   90.00
_cell.angle_gamma   90.00
#
_symmetry.space_group_name_H-M   'P 1'
#
loop_
_entity.id
_entity.type
_entity.pdbx_description
1 polymer ?
#
loop_
_entity_poly.entity_id
_entity_poly.type
_entity_poly.pdbx_seq_one_letter_code
_entity_poly.pdbx_strand_id
1 'polypeptide(L)'
;MPPFEVHPRNTTTALQGRQLEDAEYNWITTERRKFSSKYKEILKSRRHLPASSIDQREAFLEVYHKAAILLLTGGSAAGKSTQVPQHVLCDELEAIRAGKMVACVQPNRLLARAMAERVAQEMDVLSGSEVGYQKYFHQNISEHRALNYLTADVLVQEYKRDPTLSKYVCIIIDELHEETLDKYVLLGLLKLIVTGSATIPPLRKDLKVIFMSSTLARTKLEEYFGDVARLDIPEPGIAGRIKYTDKDVLYDDYLDLCVALVKHIHLKETKGDILLFLGGEEEI
;
A
#
# COMPACT_ATOMS: atom_id res chain seq x y z
N MET A 1 11.28 -30.09 10.64
CA MET A 1 10.07 -29.90 9.80
C MET A 1 10.44 -28.98 8.67
N PRO A 2 10.01 -29.25 7.43
CA PRO A 2 10.43 -28.43 6.31
C PRO A 2 10.01 -26.98 6.55
N PRO A 3 10.84 -25.99 6.16
CA PRO A 3 10.43 -24.60 6.11
C PRO A 3 9.17 -24.50 5.24
N PHE A 4 8.36 -23.45 5.44
CA PHE A 4 7.31 -23.12 4.47
C PHE A 4 7.90 -23.22 3.07
N GLU A 5 7.21 -23.95 2.19
CA GLU A 5 7.65 -24.12 0.82
C GLU A 5 7.78 -22.74 0.20
N VAL A 6 9.02 -22.37 -0.13
CA VAL A 6 9.30 -21.09 -0.79
C VAL A 6 9.19 -21.37 -2.27
N HIS A 7 8.22 -20.74 -2.89
CA HIS A 7 8.09 -20.80 -4.34
C HIS A 7 9.09 -19.83 -4.98
N PRO A 8 9.67 -20.18 -6.13
CA PRO A 8 10.49 -19.26 -6.89
C PRO A 8 9.70 -17.96 -7.17
N ARG A 9 10.42 -16.85 -7.19
CA ARG A 9 9.86 -15.55 -7.56
C ARG A 9 9.05 -15.63 -8.86
N ASN A 10 7.92 -14.93 -8.92
CA ASN A 10 6.97 -14.91 -10.03
C ASN A 10 6.27 -16.25 -10.33
N THR A 11 6.05 -17.09 -9.33
CA THR A 11 5.33 -18.37 -9.49
C THR A 11 4.24 -18.61 -8.45
N THR A 12 4.09 -17.69 -7.48
CA THR A 12 3.10 -17.87 -6.41
C THR A 12 1.69 -17.67 -6.96
N THR A 13 0.80 -18.60 -6.65
CA THR A 13 -0.65 -18.53 -6.95
C THR A 13 -1.41 -17.90 -5.80
N ALA A 14 -2.62 -17.41 -6.05
CA ALA A 14 -3.48 -16.87 -4.99
C ALA A 14 -3.84 -17.93 -3.95
N LEU A 15 -3.94 -19.21 -4.35
CA LEU A 15 -4.18 -20.33 -3.43
C LEU A 15 -3.00 -20.56 -2.48
N GLN A 16 -1.77 -20.59 -2.99
CA GLN A 16 -0.56 -20.69 -2.16
C GLN A 16 -0.47 -19.51 -1.19
N GLY A 17 -0.79 -18.30 -1.68
CA GLY A 17 -0.91 -17.11 -0.84
C GLY A 17 -1.92 -17.29 0.32
N ARG A 18 -3.09 -17.87 0.05
CA ARG A 18 -4.06 -18.20 1.11
C ARG A 18 -3.58 -19.29 2.06
N GLN A 19 -2.87 -20.30 1.56
CA GLN A 19 -2.32 -21.36 2.41
C GLN A 19 -1.30 -20.79 3.41
N LEU A 20 -0.50 -19.80 3.03
CA LEU A 20 0.38 -19.08 3.95
C LEU A 20 -0.43 -18.33 5.02
N GLU A 21 -1.49 -17.63 4.64
CA GLU A 21 -2.37 -16.91 5.57
C GLU A 21 -3.13 -17.85 6.54
N ASP A 22 -3.57 -19.01 6.06
CA ASP A 22 -4.32 -19.99 6.86
C ASP A 22 -3.41 -20.95 7.66
N ALA A 23 -2.08 -20.80 7.53
CA ALA A 23 -1.13 -21.64 8.24
C ALA A 23 -1.27 -21.52 9.77
N GLU A 24 -0.79 -22.53 10.50
CA GLU A 24 -0.79 -22.47 11.97
C GLU A 24 0.26 -21.48 12.51
N TYR A 25 1.36 -21.31 11.78
CA TYR A 25 2.51 -20.51 12.16
C TYR A 25 2.70 -19.33 11.21
N ASN A 26 3.25 -18.25 11.75
CA ASN A 26 3.54 -17.05 10.98
C ASN A 26 4.66 -17.32 9.96
N TRP A 27 4.37 -17.02 8.69
CA TRP A 27 5.21 -17.35 7.55
C TRP A 27 6.29 -16.31 7.26
N ILE A 28 6.11 -15.07 7.73
CA ILE A 28 7.07 -13.97 7.51
C ILE A 28 8.16 -13.93 8.58
N THR A 29 7.87 -14.41 9.79
CA THR A 29 8.81 -14.37 10.92
C THR A 29 9.85 -15.48 10.80
N THR A 30 11.09 -15.21 11.22
CA THR A 30 12.14 -16.24 11.33
C THR A 30 11.88 -17.18 12.51
N GLU A 31 11.26 -16.65 13.57
CA GLU A 31 10.81 -17.41 14.72
C GLU A 31 9.49 -18.12 14.42
N ARG A 32 9.35 -19.39 14.85
CA ARG A 32 8.18 -20.21 14.57
C ARG A 32 7.01 -19.87 15.50
N ARG A 33 6.49 -18.65 15.40
CA ARG A 33 5.40 -18.12 16.21
C ARG A 33 4.04 -18.55 15.66
N LYS A 34 3.15 -19.05 16.51
CA LYS A 34 1.76 -19.34 16.10
C LYS A 34 1.00 -18.04 15.86
N PHE A 35 0.16 -18.01 14.83
CA PHE A 35 -0.76 -16.90 14.62
C PHE A 35 -1.77 -16.79 15.78
N SER A 36 -1.98 -15.56 16.25
CA SER A 36 -2.90 -15.24 17.33
C SER A 36 -4.37 -15.42 16.93
N SER A 37 -5.27 -15.50 17.91
CA SER A 37 -6.72 -15.44 17.65
C SER A 37 -7.12 -14.12 16.99
N LYS A 38 -6.52 -13.01 17.43
CA LYS A 38 -6.72 -11.66 16.87
C LYS A 38 -6.35 -11.62 15.39
N TYR A 39 -5.24 -12.24 14.98
CA TYR A 39 -4.88 -12.36 13.57
C TYR A 39 -5.99 -13.03 12.76
N LYS A 40 -6.52 -14.16 13.24
CA LYS A 40 -7.58 -14.91 12.54
C LYS A 40 -8.87 -14.10 12.40
N GLU A 41 -9.21 -13.28 13.39
CA GLU A 41 -10.35 -12.35 13.32
C GLU A 41 -10.12 -11.25 12.28
N ILE A 42 -8.93 -10.65 12.27
CA ILE A 42 -8.55 -9.62 11.30
C ILE A 42 -8.53 -10.21 9.88
N LEU A 43 -7.98 -11.41 9.69
CA LEU A 43 -7.91 -12.10 8.39
C LEU A 43 -9.30 -12.33 7.80
N LYS A 44 -10.30 -12.71 8.62
CA LYS A 44 -11.70 -12.84 8.16
C LYS A 44 -12.22 -11.52 7.59
N SER A 45 -11.99 -10.41 8.30
CA SER A 45 -12.40 -9.08 7.84
C SER A 45 -11.69 -8.66 6.54
N ARG A 46 -10.36 -8.89 6.46
CA ARG A 46 -9.54 -8.56 5.29
C ARG A 46 -10.01 -9.23 4.01
N ARG A 47 -10.46 -10.49 4.10
CA ARG A 47 -10.96 -11.27 2.94
C ARG A 47 -12.22 -10.70 2.29
N HIS A 48 -12.92 -9.77 2.95
CA HIS A 48 -14.03 -9.03 2.37
C HIS A 48 -13.59 -7.81 1.54
N LEU A 49 -12.31 -7.42 1.60
CA LEU A 49 -11.79 -6.33 0.79
C LEU A 49 -11.64 -6.80 -0.68
N PRO A 50 -12.00 -5.97 -1.67
CA PRO A 50 -11.84 -6.32 -3.08
C PRO A 50 -10.41 -6.76 -3.46
N ALA A 51 -9.39 -6.05 -2.95
CA ALA A 51 -7.98 -6.38 -3.19
C ALA A 51 -7.54 -7.72 -2.56
N SER A 52 -8.30 -8.29 -1.62
CA SER A 52 -8.01 -9.56 -0.95
C SER A 52 -8.84 -10.73 -1.51
N SER A 53 -9.79 -10.46 -2.40
CA SER A 53 -10.55 -11.53 -3.06
C SER A 53 -9.61 -12.45 -3.83
N ILE A 54 -9.96 -13.74 -3.92
CA ILE A 54 -9.08 -14.73 -4.54
C ILE A 54 -8.84 -14.41 -6.01
N ASP A 55 -9.90 -14.05 -6.73
CA ASP A 55 -9.86 -13.75 -8.17
C ASP A 55 -9.02 -12.49 -8.42
N GLN A 56 -9.17 -11.45 -7.58
CA GLN A 56 -8.37 -10.23 -7.73
C GLN A 56 -6.91 -10.46 -7.38
N ARG A 57 -6.61 -11.29 -6.38
CA ARG A 57 -5.24 -11.66 -6.04
C ARG A 57 -4.59 -12.44 -7.18
N GLU A 58 -5.31 -13.37 -7.80
CA GLU A 58 -4.82 -14.13 -8.95
C GLU A 58 -4.53 -13.19 -10.12
N ALA A 59 -5.48 -12.32 -10.48
CA ALA A 59 -5.30 -11.31 -11.51
C ALA A 59 -4.10 -10.37 -11.22
N PHE A 60 -3.90 -9.99 -9.96
CA PHE A 60 -2.73 -9.22 -9.53
C PHE A 60 -1.44 -9.98 -9.79
N LEU A 61 -1.35 -11.24 -9.37
CA LEU A 61 -0.15 -12.06 -9.51
C LEU A 61 0.18 -12.30 -10.99
N GLU A 62 -0.81 -12.61 -11.83
CA GLU A 62 -0.61 -12.80 -13.28
C GLU A 62 0.05 -11.60 -13.96
N VAL A 63 -0.37 -10.39 -13.58
CA VAL A 63 0.20 -9.15 -14.13
C VAL A 63 1.55 -8.83 -13.48
N TYR A 64 1.63 -8.97 -12.15
CA TYR A 64 2.85 -8.72 -11.38
C TYR A 64 4.01 -9.60 -11.87
N HIS A 65 3.76 -10.86 -12.22
CA HIS A 65 4.78 -11.79 -12.71
C HIS A 65 5.40 -11.35 -14.05
N LYS A 66 4.58 -10.80 -14.95
CA LYS A 66 4.97 -10.48 -16.33
C LYS A 66 5.54 -9.08 -16.51
N ALA A 67 5.12 -8.12 -15.68
CA ALA A 67 5.45 -6.71 -15.85
C ALA A 67 6.53 -6.23 -14.86
N ALA A 68 7.46 -5.39 -15.31
CA ALA A 68 8.36 -4.69 -14.39
C ALA A 68 7.65 -3.53 -13.67
N ILE A 69 6.69 -2.88 -14.36
CA ILE A 69 5.95 -1.73 -13.88
C ILE A 69 4.45 -2.01 -13.98
N LEU A 70 3.73 -1.82 -12.87
CA LEU A 70 2.30 -2.09 -12.77
C LEU A 70 1.57 -0.87 -12.18
N LEU A 71 0.53 -0.41 -12.86
CA LEU A 71 -0.45 0.54 -12.34
C LEU A 71 -1.69 -0.20 -11.83
N LEU A 72 -1.92 -0.11 -10.52
CA LEU A 72 -3.14 -0.53 -9.86
C LEU A 72 -4.06 0.67 -9.63
N THR A 73 -5.29 0.57 -10.14
CA THR A 73 -6.34 1.56 -9.86
C THR A 73 -7.46 0.95 -9.04
N GLY A 74 -8.21 1.78 -8.31
CA GLY A 74 -9.38 1.38 -7.54
C GLY A 74 -9.54 2.25 -6.29
N GLY A 75 -10.73 2.33 -5.74
CA GLY A 75 -11.06 3.26 -4.65
C GLY A 75 -10.28 3.03 -3.37
N SER A 76 -10.26 4.03 -2.49
CA SER A 76 -9.53 3.98 -1.21
C SER A 76 -10.01 2.84 -0.31
N ALA A 77 -11.30 2.48 -0.39
CA ALA A 77 -11.89 1.36 0.36
C ALA A 77 -11.56 -0.04 -0.20
N ALA A 78 -10.86 -0.13 -1.35
CA ALA A 78 -10.56 -1.42 -1.97
C ALA A 78 -9.49 -2.23 -1.21
N GLY A 79 -8.75 -1.62 -0.29
CA GLY A 79 -7.71 -2.27 0.52
C GLY A 79 -6.33 -2.35 -0.14
N LYS A 80 -6.04 -1.49 -1.12
CA LYS A 80 -4.77 -1.51 -1.88
C LYS A 80 -3.55 -1.35 -0.97
N SER A 81 -3.53 -0.27 -0.19
CA SER A 81 -2.44 0.13 0.70
C SER A 81 -2.06 -0.92 1.74
N THR A 82 -3.00 -1.77 2.14
CA THR A 82 -2.76 -2.81 3.15
C THR A 82 -2.52 -4.19 2.54
N GLN A 83 -3.27 -4.57 1.49
CA GLN A 83 -3.24 -5.94 0.97
C GLN A 83 -2.20 -6.14 -0.15
N VAL A 84 -2.01 -5.18 -1.05
CA VAL A 84 -1.07 -5.32 -2.18
C VAL A 84 0.37 -5.57 -1.70
N PRO A 85 0.91 -4.81 -0.71
CA PRO A 85 2.25 -5.11 -0.20
C PRO A 85 2.37 -6.53 0.37
N GLN A 86 1.31 -7.06 1.01
CA GLN A 86 1.31 -8.42 1.56
C GLN A 86 1.28 -9.49 0.44
N HIS A 87 0.57 -9.23 -0.66
CA HIS A 87 0.60 -10.11 -1.83
C HIS A 87 1.99 -10.18 -2.46
N VAL A 88 2.67 -9.02 -2.57
CA VAL A 88 4.07 -8.94 -3.02
C VAL A 88 4.98 -9.72 -2.09
N LEU A 89 4.85 -9.57 -0.77
CA LEU A 89 5.65 -10.33 0.20
C LEU A 89 5.50 -11.84 0.05
N CYS A 90 4.32 -12.33 -0.31
CA CYS A 90 4.10 -13.76 -0.53
C CYS A 90 4.86 -14.26 -1.76
N ASP A 91 4.84 -13.51 -2.87
CA ASP A 91 5.55 -13.89 -4.10
C ASP A 91 7.08 -13.70 -4.00
N GLU A 92 7.52 -12.69 -3.25
CA GLU A 92 8.92 -12.34 -3.06
C GLU A 92 9.57 -13.02 -1.84
N LEU A 93 8.92 -13.99 -1.20
CA LEU A 93 9.35 -14.57 0.08
C LEU A 93 10.78 -15.10 0.05
N GLU A 94 11.23 -15.66 -1.07
CA GLU A 94 12.62 -16.10 -1.27
C GLU A 94 13.60 -14.93 -1.12
N ALA A 95 13.33 -13.83 -1.82
CA ALA A 95 14.18 -12.66 -1.81
C ALA A 95 14.14 -11.94 -0.44
N ILE A 96 12.98 -11.92 0.22
CA ILE A 96 12.84 -11.43 1.59
C ILE A 96 13.71 -12.24 2.56
N ARG A 97 13.69 -13.58 2.46
CA ARG A 97 14.57 -14.44 3.27
C ARG A 97 16.06 -14.26 2.95
N ALA A 98 16.39 -13.79 1.75
CA ALA A 98 17.73 -13.39 1.36
C ALA A 98 18.10 -11.94 1.80
N GLY A 99 17.27 -11.28 2.60
CA GLY A 99 17.52 -9.94 3.15
C GLY A 99 17.09 -8.78 2.26
N LYS A 100 16.27 -9.03 1.23
CA LYS A 100 15.62 -7.97 0.45
C LYS A 100 14.33 -7.50 1.13
N MET A 101 13.78 -6.40 0.63
CA MET A 101 12.65 -5.70 1.25
C MET A 101 11.67 -5.19 0.19
N VAL A 102 10.43 -4.95 0.61
CA VAL A 102 9.44 -4.16 -0.13
C VAL A 102 9.36 -2.77 0.50
N ALA A 103 9.42 -1.71 -0.32
CA ALA A 103 9.11 -0.36 0.12
C ALA A 103 7.68 0.01 -0.29
N CYS A 104 6.91 0.60 0.61
CA CYS A 104 5.63 1.21 0.30
C CYS A 104 5.67 2.70 0.65
N VAL A 105 5.75 3.54 -0.38
CA VAL A 105 5.83 4.99 -0.27
C VAL A 105 4.43 5.54 0.00
N GLN A 106 4.30 6.34 1.05
CA GLN A 106 3.08 7.02 1.47
C GLN A 106 3.26 8.54 1.36
N PRO A 107 2.17 9.32 1.23
CA PRO A 107 2.26 10.76 1.01
C PRO A 107 2.95 11.53 2.14
N ASN A 108 2.73 11.10 3.38
CA ASN A 108 3.28 11.75 4.55
C ASN A 108 3.62 10.75 5.66
N ARG A 109 4.33 11.24 6.68
CA ARG A 109 4.85 10.42 7.78
C ARG A 109 3.75 9.84 8.68
N LEU A 110 2.62 10.53 8.81
CA LEU A 110 1.50 10.06 9.62
C LEU A 110 0.85 8.84 8.96
N LEU A 111 0.59 8.90 7.65
CA LEU A 111 0.07 7.78 6.87
C LEU A 111 1.05 6.61 6.83
N ALA A 112 2.35 6.86 6.60
CA ALA A 112 3.38 5.82 6.64
C ALA A 112 3.39 5.06 7.97
N ARG A 113 3.33 5.79 9.10
CA ARG A 113 3.26 5.20 10.43
C ARG A 113 1.97 4.41 10.64
N ALA A 114 0.82 4.99 10.30
CA ALA A 114 -0.49 4.36 10.48
C ALA A 114 -0.60 3.07 9.66
N MET A 115 -0.13 3.08 8.41
CA MET A 115 -0.11 1.88 7.56
C MET A 115 0.83 0.80 8.08
N ALA A 116 2.04 1.16 8.54
CA ALA A 116 2.94 0.21 9.16
C ALA A 116 2.34 -0.44 10.42
N GLU A 117 1.78 0.35 11.32
CA GLU A 117 1.14 -0.15 12.55
C GLU A 117 -0.07 -1.03 12.22
N ARG A 118 -0.89 -0.63 11.24
CA ARG A 118 -2.03 -1.42 10.77
C ARG A 118 -1.58 -2.75 10.18
N VAL A 119 -0.65 -2.75 9.23
CA VAL A 119 -0.22 -3.97 8.54
C VAL A 119 0.61 -4.88 9.46
N ALA A 120 1.35 -4.33 10.42
CA ALA A 120 1.99 -5.15 11.46
C ALA A 120 0.95 -5.95 12.26
N GLN A 121 -0.19 -5.34 12.62
CA GLN A 121 -1.30 -6.06 13.25
C GLN A 121 -1.95 -7.08 12.31
N GLU A 122 -2.12 -6.74 11.04
CA GLU A 122 -2.68 -7.67 10.05
C GLU A 122 -1.79 -8.89 9.79
N MET A 123 -0.47 -8.76 9.97
CA MET A 123 0.52 -9.82 9.81
C MET A 123 0.93 -10.49 11.13
N ASP A 124 0.32 -10.10 12.26
CA ASP A 124 0.63 -10.61 13.61
C ASP A 124 2.11 -10.49 14.03
N VAL A 125 2.75 -9.39 13.61
CA VAL A 125 4.14 -9.06 13.93
C VAL A 125 4.22 -7.83 14.83
N LEU A 126 5.36 -7.66 15.49
CA LEU A 126 5.60 -6.44 16.27
C LEU A 126 5.87 -5.28 15.33
N SER A 127 5.27 -4.12 15.59
CA SER A 127 5.56 -2.93 14.80
C SER A 127 7.05 -2.57 14.94
N GLY A 128 7.75 -2.49 13.81
CA GLY A 128 9.17 -2.23 13.74
C GLY A 128 10.05 -3.47 13.49
N SER A 129 9.54 -4.70 13.59
CA SER A 129 10.26 -5.91 13.20
C SER A 129 10.16 -6.15 11.68
N GLU A 130 9.37 -7.13 11.24
CA GLU A 130 9.18 -7.50 9.83
C GLU A 130 8.41 -6.43 9.06
N VAL A 131 7.47 -5.74 9.72
CA VAL A 131 6.75 -4.60 9.18
C VAL A 131 7.08 -3.38 10.03
N GLY A 132 7.42 -2.28 9.39
CA GLY A 132 7.58 -1.03 10.11
C GLY A 132 7.58 0.16 9.18
N TYR A 133 7.82 1.33 9.78
CA TYR A 133 7.99 2.55 9.02
C TYR A 133 9.38 3.14 9.26
N GLN A 134 9.85 3.93 8.29
CA GLN A 134 11.14 4.60 8.39
C GLN A 134 10.96 6.10 8.41
N LYS A 135 11.57 6.73 9.41
CA LYS A 135 11.76 8.17 9.47
C LYS A 135 13.15 8.49 8.94
N TYR A 136 13.27 9.64 8.27
CA TYR A 136 14.56 10.25 7.99
C TYR A 136 15.40 10.35 9.30
N PHE A 137 16.67 9.95 9.24
CA PHE A 137 17.66 9.87 10.34
C PHE A 137 17.59 8.72 11.36
N HIS A 138 16.61 7.82 11.33
CA HIS A 138 16.66 6.64 12.22
C HIS A 138 17.36 5.45 11.56
N GLN A 139 18.48 5.00 12.14
CA GLN A 139 19.27 3.87 11.65
C GLN A 139 18.82 2.49 12.15
N ASN A 140 17.85 2.44 13.07
CA ASN A 140 17.38 1.17 13.66
C ASN A 140 16.27 0.54 12.81
N ILE A 141 16.61 0.18 11.57
CA ILE A 141 15.80 -0.74 10.77
C ILE A 141 16.21 -2.15 11.22
N SER A 142 15.24 -2.97 11.64
CA SER A 142 15.52 -4.37 11.96
C SER A 142 16.15 -5.07 10.74
N GLU A 143 17.15 -5.92 10.98
CA GLU A 143 17.75 -6.76 9.93
C GLU A 143 16.72 -7.71 9.28
N HIS A 144 15.59 -7.94 9.94
CA HIS A 144 14.49 -8.79 9.46
C HIS A 144 13.34 -8.01 8.80
N ARG A 145 13.50 -6.71 8.54
CA ARG A 145 12.46 -5.88 7.94
C ARG A 145 12.13 -6.40 6.53
N ALA A 146 10.92 -6.89 6.33
CA ALA A 146 10.40 -7.37 5.05
C ALA A 146 9.63 -6.27 4.30
N LEU A 147 8.86 -5.46 5.03
CA LEU A 147 8.04 -4.37 4.47
C LEU A 147 8.27 -3.07 5.22
N ASN A 148 8.62 -2.03 4.48
CA ASN A 148 8.91 -0.72 5.02
C ASN A 148 7.97 0.34 4.43
N TYR A 149 7.13 0.92 5.27
CA TYR A 149 6.36 2.11 4.90
C TYR A 149 7.19 3.36 5.13
N LEU A 150 7.27 4.23 4.14
CA LEU A 150 8.14 5.41 4.21
C LEU A 150 7.60 6.52 3.35
N THR A 151 8.22 7.70 3.44
CA THR A 151 7.93 8.84 2.56
C THR A 151 8.96 8.94 1.44
N ALA A 152 8.61 9.58 0.33
CA ALA A 152 9.46 9.62 -0.86
C ALA A 152 10.86 10.20 -0.59
N ASP A 153 10.95 11.21 0.30
CA ASP A 153 12.23 11.82 0.73
C ASP A 153 13.19 10.77 1.30
N VAL A 154 12.69 9.76 2.03
CA VAL A 154 13.53 8.70 2.59
C VAL A 154 14.23 7.90 1.49
N LEU A 155 13.49 7.47 0.46
CA LEU A 155 14.08 6.73 -0.67
C LEU A 155 15.00 7.60 -1.53
N VAL A 156 14.65 8.87 -1.75
CA VAL A 156 15.53 9.82 -2.46
C VAL A 156 16.87 9.96 -1.74
N GLN A 157 16.87 9.93 -0.41
CA GLN A 157 18.11 10.03 0.38
C GLN A 157 18.88 8.70 0.41
N GLU A 158 18.19 7.55 0.38
CA GLU A 158 18.83 6.25 0.19
C GLU A 158 19.48 6.11 -1.18
N TYR A 159 18.84 6.62 -2.24
CA TYR A 159 19.38 6.63 -3.59
C TYR A 159 20.76 7.32 -3.66
N LYS A 160 21.00 8.37 -2.87
CA LYS A 160 22.31 9.05 -2.81
C LYS A 160 23.43 8.13 -2.32
N ARG A 161 23.09 7.11 -1.52
CA ARG A 161 24.04 6.13 -0.95
C ARG A 161 24.10 4.85 -1.79
N ASP A 162 22.96 4.43 -2.32
CA ASP A 162 22.80 3.27 -3.18
C ASP A 162 21.92 3.63 -4.39
N PRO A 163 22.54 4.06 -5.51
CA PRO A 163 21.82 4.46 -6.72
C PRO A 163 21.00 3.35 -7.38
N THR A 164 21.20 2.09 -6.98
CA THR A 164 20.45 0.94 -7.50
C THR A 164 19.29 0.52 -6.59
N LEU A 165 19.19 1.14 -5.41
CA LEU A 165 18.23 0.77 -4.36
C LEU A 165 18.23 -0.76 -4.15
N SER A 166 19.44 -1.33 -4.02
CA SER A 166 19.73 -2.77 -4.08
C SER A 166 18.97 -3.59 -3.03
N LYS A 167 18.61 -2.98 -1.90
CA LYS A 167 17.85 -3.62 -0.82
C LYS A 167 16.42 -3.98 -1.21
N TYR A 168 15.85 -3.32 -2.21
CA TYR A 168 14.45 -3.48 -2.56
C TYR A 168 14.27 -4.43 -3.75
N VAL A 169 13.28 -5.32 -3.63
CA VAL A 169 12.77 -6.18 -4.71
C VAL A 169 11.55 -5.58 -5.38
N CYS A 170 10.78 -4.80 -4.63
CA CYS A 170 9.62 -4.07 -5.11
C CYS A 170 9.52 -2.72 -4.41
N ILE A 171 9.23 -1.67 -5.18
CA ILE A 171 8.90 -0.34 -4.67
C ILE A 171 7.48 0.00 -5.09
N ILE A 172 6.64 0.26 -4.11
CA ILE A 172 5.24 0.61 -4.29
C ILE A 172 5.10 2.10 -4.03
N ILE A 173 4.56 2.86 -4.98
CA ILE A 173 4.20 4.25 -4.83
C ILE A 173 2.69 4.31 -4.62
N ASP A 174 2.28 4.43 -3.35
CA ASP A 174 0.89 4.57 -2.99
C ASP A 174 0.40 6.01 -3.13
N GLU A 175 -0.91 6.17 -3.23
CA GLU A 175 -1.59 7.46 -3.39
C GLU A 175 -0.91 8.33 -4.45
N LEU A 176 -0.70 7.75 -5.64
CA LEU A 176 0.00 8.44 -6.73
C LEU A 176 -0.68 9.77 -7.12
N HIS A 177 -1.97 9.92 -6.85
CA HIS A 177 -2.72 11.15 -7.08
C HIS A 177 -2.33 12.32 -6.17
N GLU A 178 -1.67 12.09 -5.02
CA GLU A 178 -1.25 13.18 -4.12
C GLU A 178 0.07 13.82 -4.57
N GLU A 179 0.01 14.96 -5.26
CA GLU A 179 1.20 15.57 -5.86
C GLU A 179 2.17 16.15 -4.83
N THR A 180 3.37 15.56 -4.73
CA THR A 180 4.47 16.07 -3.89
C THR A 180 5.78 16.12 -4.66
N LEU A 181 6.63 17.12 -4.37
CA LEU A 181 7.90 17.32 -5.06
C LEU A 181 8.83 16.09 -4.91
N ASP A 182 8.97 15.57 -3.69
CA ASP A 182 9.84 14.42 -3.43
C ASP A 182 9.39 13.18 -4.19
N LYS A 183 8.07 12.99 -4.37
CA LYS A 183 7.53 11.88 -5.17
C LYS A 183 7.92 12.04 -6.64
N TYR A 184 7.80 13.24 -7.22
CA TYR A 184 8.23 13.46 -8.60
C TYR A 184 9.73 13.23 -8.81
N VAL A 185 10.57 13.63 -7.85
CA VAL A 185 12.01 13.31 -7.88
C VAL A 185 12.21 11.80 -7.85
N LEU A 186 11.55 11.10 -6.94
CA LEU A 186 11.61 9.64 -6.85
C LEU A 186 11.16 8.94 -8.14
N LEU A 187 10.10 9.41 -8.80
CA LEU A 187 9.65 8.86 -10.09
C LEU A 187 10.72 8.97 -11.17
N GLY A 188 11.43 10.10 -11.23
CA GLY A 188 12.55 10.28 -12.16
C GLY A 188 13.72 9.32 -11.88
N LEU A 189 14.04 9.10 -10.61
CA LEU A 189 15.07 8.14 -10.21
C LEU A 189 14.66 6.70 -10.55
N LEU A 190 13.42 6.33 -10.25
CA LEU A 190 12.89 4.99 -10.58
C LEU A 190 12.90 4.75 -12.08
N LYS A 191 12.54 5.73 -12.91
CA LYS A 191 12.62 5.61 -14.37
C LYS A 191 14.03 5.23 -14.82
N LEU A 192 15.05 5.93 -14.33
CA LEU A 192 16.45 5.58 -14.64
C LEU A 192 16.82 4.16 -14.19
N ILE A 193 16.34 3.72 -13.02
CA ILE A 193 16.64 2.39 -12.49
C ILE A 193 15.97 1.28 -13.32
N VAL A 194 14.67 1.39 -13.60
CA VAL A 194 13.88 0.29 -14.19
C VAL A 194 13.74 0.35 -15.70
N THR A 195 13.71 1.54 -16.31
CA THR A 195 13.61 1.69 -17.78
C THR A 195 14.90 2.19 -18.40
N GLY A 196 15.71 2.95 -17.66
CA GLY A 196 16.86 3.67 -18.20
C GLY A 196 16.45 4.96 -18.93
N SER A 197 17.30 5.38 -19.86
CA SER A 197 17.16 6.55 -20.72
C SER A 197 17.58 6.19 -22.15
N ALA A 198 17.42 7.12 -23.10
CA ALA A 198 17.88 6.95 -24.49
C ALA A 198 19.38 6.58 -24.59
N THR A 199 20.19 6.96 -23.59
CA THR A 199 21.64 6.73 -23.56
C THR A 199 22.10 5.82 -22.42
N ILE A 200 21.21 5.42 -21.50
CA ILE A 200 21.56 4.68 -20.29
C ILE A 200 20.64 3.45 -20.20
N PRO A 201 21.17 2.21 -20.22
CA PRO A 201 20.34 1.03 -20.04
C PRO A 201 19.75 0.97 -18.62
N PRO A 202 18.65 0.22 -18.39
CA PRO A 202 18.09 0.05 -17.06
C PRO A 202 19.11 -0.58 -16.11
N LEU A 203 19.26 -0.01 -14.91
CA LEU A 203 20.20 -0.46 -13.89
C LEU A 203 19.74 -1.76 -13.22
N ARG A 204 18.42 -1.98 -13.12
CA ARG A 204 17.81 -3.13 -12.45
C ARG A 204 16.65 -3.66 -13.29
N LYS A 205 16.84 -4.83 -13.89
CA LYS A 205 15.76 -5.58 -14.58
C LYS A 205 14.91 -6.42 -13.62
N ASP A 206 15.42 -6.63 -12.41
CA ASP A 206 14.81 -7.43 -11.36
C ASP A 206 14.00 -6.59 -10.35
N LEU A 207 14.02 -5.26 -10.44
CA LEU A 207 13.23 -4.39 -9.57
C LEU A 207 11.80 -4.24 -10.12
N LYS A 208 10.80 -4.55 -9.30
CA LYS A 208 9.38 -4.29 -9.61
C LYS A 208 8.96 -2.92 -9.09
N VAL A 209 8.15 -2.19 -9.85
CA VAL A 209 7.55 -0.92 -9.43
C VAL A 209 6.03 -1.00 -9.55
N ILE A 210 5.32 -0.70 -8.47
CA ILE A 210 3.86 -0.67 -8.46
C ILE A 210 3.40 0.76 -8.17
N PHE A 211 2.54 1.30 -9.02
CA PHE A 211 1.83 2.55 -8.79
C PHE A 211 0.42 2.22 -8.30
N MET A 212 -0.02 2.81 -7.19
CA MET A 212 -1.40 2.67 -6.71
C MET A 212 -2.08 4.04 -6.70
N SER A 213 -3.30 4.11 -7.24
CA SER A 213 -4.08 5.36 -7.30
C SER A 213 -5.58 5.09 -7.16
N SER A 214 -6.29 6.00 -6.49
CA SER A 214 -7.76 6.04 -6.48
C SER A 214 -8.35 6.59 -7.78
N THR A 215 -7.58 7.39 -8.52
CA THR A 215 -8.03 8.05 -9.75
C THR A 215 -7.22 7.62 -10.98
N LEU A 216 -7.79 7.86 -12.16
CA LEU A 216 -7.22 7.47 -13.46
C LEU A 216 -6.03 8.36 -13.85
N ALA A 217 -4.85 8.12 -13.27
CA ALA A 217 -3.58 8.75 -13.67
C ALA A 217 -2.93 8.05 -14.89
N ARG A 218 -3.76 7.54 -15.82
CA ARG A 218 -3.37 6.60 -16.88
C ARG A 218 -2.33 7.18 -17.84
N THR A 219 -2.70 8.25 -18.54
CA THR A 219 -1.99 8.69 -19.75
C THR A 219 -0.57 9.17 -19.43
N LYS A 220 -0.41 9.92 -18.34
CA LYS A 220 0.89 10.49 -17.96
C LYS A 220 1.91 9.41 -17.56
N LEU A 221 1.48 8.33 -16.91
CA LEU A 221 2.39 7.25 -16.51
C LEU A 221 2.85 6.41 -17.70
N GLU A 222 1.93 6.03 -18.58
CA GLU A 222 2.25 5.28 -19.80
C GLU A 222 3.18 6.11 -20.71
N GLU A 223 2.91 7.41 -20.89
CA GLU A 223 3.80 8.31 -21.63
C GLU A 223 5.18 8.44 -20.98
N TYR A 224 5.26 8.41 -19.65
CA TYR A 224 6.51 8.63 -18.94
C TYR A 224 7.36 7.36 -18.82
N PHE A 225 6.78 6.21 -18.48
CA PHE A 225 7.51 4.95 -18.26
C PHE A 225 7.47 4.01 -19.47
N GLY A 226 6.61 4.26 -20.46
CA GLY A 226 6.43 3.37 -21.61
C GLY A 226 5.58 2.15 -21.23
N ASP A 227 6.22 0.98 -21.15
CA ASP A 227 5.54 -0.30 -20.91
C ASP A 227 5.10 -0.44 -19.44
N VAL A 228 3.86 -0.01 -19.17
CA VAL A 228 3.21 -0.07 -17.86
C VAL A 228 2.00 -0.99 -17.96
N ALA A 229 2.03 -2.13 -17.27
CA ALA A 229 0.88 -2.99 -17.18
C ALA A 229 -0.18 -2.40 -16.24
N ARG A 230 -1.44 -2.76 -16.44
CA ARG A 230 -2.56 -2.21 -15.69
C ARG A 230 -3.43 -3.32 -15.10
N LEU A 231 -3.90 -3.08 -13.89
CA LEU A 231 -4.98 -3.86 -13.29
C LEU A 231 -5.90 -2.94 -12.46
N ASP A 232 -7.20 -3.06 -12.70
CA ASP A 232 -8.21 -2.32 -11.95
C ASP A 232 -8.76 -3.23 -10.85
N ILE A 233 -8.80 -2.71 -9.62
CA ILE A 233 -9.40 -3.36 -8.48
C ILE A 233 -10.82 -2.79 -8.34
N PRO A 234 -11.86 -3.63 -8.41
CA PRO A 234 -13.24 -3.18 -8.29
C PRO A 234 -13.46 -2.40 -7.00
N GLU A 235 -14.18 -1.28 -7.10
CA GLU A 235 -14.68 -0.58 -5.93
C GLU A 235 -15.89 -1.32 -5.37
N PRO A 236 -15.98 -1.51 -4.03
CA PRO A 236 -17.26 -1.80 -3.44
C PRO A 236 -18.15 -0.59 -3.73
N GLY A 237 -19.28 -0.78 -4.42
CA GLY A 237 -20.20 0.33 -4.69
C GLY A 237 -20.53 1.08 -3.40
N ILE A 238 -20.59 2.42 -3.46
CA ILE A 238 -21.00 3.24 -2.32
C ILE A 238 -22.49 2.98 -2.07
N ALA A 239 -22.79 2.13 -1.09
CA ALA A 239 -24.13 1.97 -0.56
C ALA A 239 -24.43 3.16 0.36
N GLY A 240 -24.82 4.29 -0.22
CA GLY A 240 -25.07 5.52 0.54
C GLY A 240 -26.06 6.45 -0.16
N ARG A 241 -26.75 7.29 0.64
CA ARG A 241 -27.59 8.37 0.13
C ARG A 241 -26.79 9.66 0.16
N ILE A 242 -26.62 10.30 -0.99
CA ILE A 242 -26.05 11.65 -1.04
C ILE A 242 -27.20 12.64 -0.83
N LYS A 243 -27.07 13.52 0.16
CA LYS A 243 -28.00 14.62 0.42
C LYS A 243 -27.24 15.93 0.19
N TYR A 244 -27.82 16.82 -0.61
CA TYR A 244 -27.31 18.17 -0.83
C TYR A 244 -28.14 19.15 -0.01
N THR A 245 -27.49 20.22 0.46
CA THR A 245 -28.21 21.38 0.98
C THR A 245 -28.94 22.09 -0.16
N ASP A 246 -30.02 22.78 0.17
CA ASP A 246 -30.71 23.61 -0.81
C ASP A 246 -29.82 24.82 -1.17
N LYS A 247 -29.72 25.14 -2.47
CA LYS A 247 -28.83 26.20 -2.96
C LYS A 247 -29.29 27.58 -2.54
N ASP A 248 -30.58 27.73 -2.23
CA ASP A 248 -31.21 29.00 -1.86
C ASP A 248 -31.08 29.31 -0.35
N VAL A 249 -30.54 28.37 0.44
CA VAL A 249 -30.23 28.60 1.86
C VAL A 249 -28.78 29.06 1.97
N LEU A 250 -28.60 30.37 2.07
CA LEU A 250 -27.33 30.97 2.48
C LEU A 250 -27.15 30.71 3.98
N TYR A 251 -26.15 29.91 4.32
CA TYR A 251 -25.65 29.82 5.68
C TYR A 251 -24.59 30.89 5.85
N ASP A 252 -24.80 31.82 6.78
CA ASP A 252 -23.83 32.90 7.06
C ASP A 252 -22.50 32.33 7.59
N ASP A 253 -22.55 31.18 8.28
CA ASP A 253 -21.39 30.41 8.74
C ASP A 253 -21.59 28.91 8.47
N TYR A 254 -20.68 28.32 7.70
CA TYR A 254 -20.71 26.89 7.39
C TYR A 254 -20.34 26.03 8.60
N LEU A 255 -19.59 26.56 9.57
CA LEU A 255 -19.23 25.85 10.80
C LEU A 255 -20.47 25.60 11.66
N ASP A 256 -21.34 26.60 11.80
CA ASP A 256 -22.62 26.46 12.49
C ASP A 256 -23.50 25.40 11.83
N LEU A 257 -23.52 25.37 10.49
CA LEU A 257 -24.20 24.31 9.73
C LEU A 257 -23.60 22.93 10.02
N CYS A 258 -22.28 22.80 9.99
CA CYS A 258 -21.60 21.54 10.29
C CYS A 258 -21.98 21.04 11.70
N VAL A 259 -21.95 21.91 12.72
CA VAL A 259 -22.35 21.57 14.09
C VAL A 259 -23.82 21.15 14.16
N ALA A 260 -24.72 21.88 13.48
CA ALA A 260 -26.14 21.54 13.43
C ALA A 260 -26.39 20.18 12.76
N LEU A 261 -25.68 19.89 11.66
CA LEU A 261 -25.79 18.60 10.95
C LEU A 261 -25.25 17.45 11.78
N VAL A 262 -24.09 17.60 12.43
CA VAL A 262 -23.53 16.56 13.32
C VAL A 262 -24.53 16.23 14.43
N LYS A 263 -25.10 17.25 15.09
CA LYS A 263 -26.14 17.06 16.13
C LYS A 263 -27.38 16.36 15.56
N HIS A 264 -27.84 16.78 14.38
CA HIS A 264 -29.00 16.17 13.73
C HIS A 264 -28.76 14.69 13.44
N ILE A 265 -27.62 14.34 12.81
CA ILE A 265 -27.25 12.95 12.49
C ILE A 265 -27.15 12.13 13.77
N HIS A 266 -26.46 12.63 14.79
CA HIS A 266 -26.29 11.94 16.07
C HIS A 266 -27.63 11.61 16.77
N LEU A 267 -28.62 12.50 16.66
CA LEU A 267 -29.92 12.35 17.31
C LEU A 267 -30.96 11.58 16.47
N LYS A 268 -30.81 11.53 15.14
CA LYS A 268 -31.87 11.06 14.23
C LYS A 268 -31.48 9.85 13.38
N GLU A 269 -30.21 9.65 13.10
CA GLU A 269 -29.74 8.56 12.23
C GLU A 269 -29.37 7.32 13.05
N THR A 270 -29.23 6.18 12.38
CA THR A 270 -28.84 4.91 13.01
C THR A 270 -27.40 4.94 13.52
N LYS A 271 -27.05 4.02 14.42
CA LYS A 271 -25.69 3.87 14.98
C LYS A 271 -24.61 3.86 13.88
N GLY A 272 -23.63 4.75 14.01
CA GLY A 272 -22.45 4.86 13.16
C GLY A 272 -21.59 6.06 13.60
N ASP A 273 -20.31 6.07 13.21
CA ASP A 273 -19.41 7.20 13.48
C ASP A 273 -19.62 8.31 12.43
N ILE A 274 -19.30 9.56 12.81
CA ILE A 274 -19.41 10.73 11.93
C ILE A 274 -18.01 11.23 11.60
N LEU A 275 -17.70 11.34 10.30
CA LEU A 275 -16.48 11.98 9.81
C LEU A 275 -16.84 13.35 9.21
N LEU A 276 -16.31 14.42 9.79
CA LEU A 276 -16.50 15.80 9.35
C LEU A 276 -15.18 16.34 8.78
N PHE A 277 -15.23 16.95 7.61
CA PHE A 277 -14.10 17.63 6.98
C PHE A 277 -14.26 19.15 7.16
N LEU A 278 -13.23 19.80 7.70
CA LEU A 278 -13.14 21.25 7.92
C LEU A 278 -11.92 21.82 7.16
N GLY A 279 -11.83 23.13 7.05
CA GLY A 279 -10.79 23.84 6.29
C GLY A 279 -9.42 23.92 6.98
N GLY A 280 -9.33 23.81 8.31
CA GLY A 280 -8.04 23.85 9.00
C GLY A 280 -8.08 23.51 10.49
N GLU A 281 -6.91 23.52 11.13
CA GLU A 281 -6.74 23.19 12.56
C GLU A 281 -7.44 24.17 13.49
N GLU A 282 -7.50 25.47 13.15
CA GLU A 282 -8.21 26.48 13.95
C GLU A 282 -9.72 26.27 14.00
N GLU A 283 -10.28 25.54 13.02
CA GLU A 283 -11.71 25.28 12.90
C GLU A 283 -12.13 23.95 13.57
N ILE A 284 -11.19 23.03 13.80
CA ILE A 284 -11.40 21.72 14.45
C ILE A 284 -11.55 21.88 15.96
#